data_AF-A0A7C2G5Y4-F1
#
_entry.id   AF-A0A7C2G5Y4-F1
#
_cell.length_a   1.000
_cell.length_b   1.000
_cell.length_c   1.000
_cell.angle_alpha   90.00
_cell.angle_beta   90.00
_cell.angle_gamma   90.00
#
_symmetry.space_group_name_H-M   'P 1'
#
loop_
_entity.id
_entity.type
_entity.pdbx_description
1 polymer ?
#
loop_
_entity_poly.entity_id
_entity_poly.type
_entity_poly.pdbx_seq_one_letter_code
_entity_poly.pdbx_strand_id
1 'polypeptide(L)'
;MRDRITAFLVLLPSLLAVGIFVYGFIGQNLWVSLTDWGKDPAQALALHPKLRFLGLENYRELFTGFVDVRFRQSAVNLLFFTLFFMAGSLGLGLLLALALDRGPKGEGFFRTVFLFPMALSFVVTGTIWRWLLQPQGGVNVLPTLFGLPPLRFPWLTTREQALVFDWNRLPLYTAGVVGLVLLHVAWRAYRDGERRRLLWSAASGGL
;
A
#
# COMPACT_ATOMS: atom_id res chain seq x y z
N MET A 1 -8.37 -45.35 0.87
CA MET A 1 -8.19 -44.83 2.25
C MET A 1 -6.72 -44.75 2.66
N ARG A 2 -5.88 -45.75 2.36
CA ARG A 2 -4.43 -45.73 2.66
C ARG A 2 -3.69 -44.51 2.08
N ASP A 3 -3.98 -44.13 0.83
CA ASP A 3 -3.31 -42.99 0.18
C ASP A 3 -3.57 -41.64 0.86
N ARG A 4 -4.75 -41.48 1.49
CA ARG A 4 -5.07 -40.27 2.26
C ARG A 4 -4.27 -40.19 3.55
N ILE A 5 -4.02 -41.33 4.20
CA ILE A 5 -3.24 -41.40 5.45
C ILE A 5 -1.77 -41.13 5.14
N THR A 6 -1.23 -41.70 4.05
CA THR A 6 0.16 -41.44 3.62
C THR A 6 0.34 -39.98 3.19
N ALA A 7 -0.60 -39.39 2.44
CA ALA A 7 -0.58 -37.98 2.11
C ALA A 7 -0.62 -37.09 3.37
N PHE A 8 -1.46 -37.43 4.35
CA PHE A 8 -1.53 -36.71 5.62
C PHE A 8 -0.24 -36.82 6.43
N LEU A 9 0.40 -38.00 6.48
CA LEU A 9 1.65 -38.22 7.20
C LEU A 9 2.81 -37.39 6.61
N VAL A 10 2.85 -37.27 5.28
CA VAL A 10 3.87 -36.47 4.56
C VAL A 10 3.67 -34.97 4.79
N LEU A 11 2.42 -34.52 4.90
CA LEU A 11 2.08 -33.12 5.19
C LEU A 11 2.19 -32.78 6.69
N LEU A 12 2.11 -33.77 7.58
CA LEU A 12 2.15 -33.57 9.03
C LEU A 12 3.34 -32.72 9.52
N PRO A 13 4.60 -32.94 9.10
CA PRO A 13 5.73 -32.13 9.57
C PRO A 13 5.64 -30.66 9.14
N SER A 14 5.17 -30.38 7.92
CA SER A 14 4.99 -28.99 7.47
C SER A 14 3.80 -28.33 8.15
N LEU A 15 2.70 -29.05 8.35
CA LEU A 15 1.53 -28.59 9.12
C LEU A 15 1.90 -28.27 10.57
N LEU A 16 2.70 -29.11 11.23
CA LEU A 16 3.19 -28.87 12.58
C LEU A 16 4.12 -27.64 12.64
N ALA A 17 5.03 -27.51 11.69
CA ALA A 17 5.91 -26.34 11.62
C ALA A 17 5.11 -25.05 11.44
N VAL A 18 4.13 -25.01 10.53
CA VAL A 18 3.24 -23.85 10.36
C VAL A 18 2.38 -23.62 11.61
N GLY A 19 1.84 -24.69 12.21
CA GLY A 19 1.06 -24.62 13.45
C GLY A 19 1.82 -23.95 14.59
N ILE A 20 3.06 -24.38 14.83
CA ILE A 20 3.88 -23.89 15.95
C ILE A 20 4.48 -22.53 15.61
N PHE A 21 5.17 -22.41 14.49
CA PHE A 21 5.95 -21.21 14.18
C PHE A 21 5.09 -20.08 13.58
N VAL A 22 4.02 -20.36 12.85
CA VAL A 22 3.18 -19.28 12.33
C VAL A 22 2.06 -18.98 13.32
N TYR A 23 1.19 -19.96 13.56
CA TYR A 23 0.01 -19.73 14.39
C TYR A 23 0.34 -19.60 15.88
N GLY A 24 1.34 -20.33 16.38
CA GLY A 24 1.82 -20.18 17.75
C GLY A 24 2.39 -18.78 18.02
N PHE A 25 3.25 -18.26 17.13
CA PHE A 25 3.77 -16.89 17.28
C PHE A 25 2.69 -15.82 17.09
N ILE A 26 1.70 -16.02 16.21
CA ILE A 26 0.56 -15.11 16.09
C ILE A 26 -0.22 -15.09 17.42
N GLY A 27 -0.51 -16.26 18.01
CA GLY A 27 -1.19 -16.36 19.29
C GLY A 27 -0.44 -15.67 20.43
N GLN A 28 0.88 -15.83 20.49
CA GLN A 28 1.73 -15.13 21.47
C GLN A 28 1.67 -13.61 21.28
N ASN A 29 1.75 -13.11 20.04
CA ASN A 29 1.62 -11.67 19.78
C ASN A 29 0.26 -11.11 20.19
N LEU A 30 -0.83 -11.86 19.95
CA LEU A 30 -2.18 -11.46 20.37
C LEU A 30 -2.33 -11.47 21.89
N TRP A 31 -1.71 -12.44 22.58
CA TRP A 31 -1.74 -12.45 24.04
C TRP A 31 -0.95 -11.27 24.62
N VAL A 32 0.25 -11.01 24.09
CA VAL A 32 1.09 -9.87 24.50
C VAL A 32 0.40 -8.53 24.22
N SER A 33 -0.34 -8.38 23.11
CA SER A 33 -1.05 -7.13 22.81
C SER A 33 -2.17 -6.79 23.80
N LEU A 34 -2.67 -7.79 24.55
CA LEU A 34 -3.68 -7.62 25.61
C LEU A 34 -3.05 -7.39 27.01
N THR A 35 -1.72 -7.36 27.09
CA THR A 35 -0.98 -7.16 28.35
C THR A 35 -0.31 -5.78 28.41
N ASP A 36 0.25 -5.40 29.55
CA ASP A 36 0.99 -4.15 29.74
C ASP A 36 2.41 -4.13 29.16
N TRP A 37 2.74 -5.10 28.29
CA TRP A 37 4.03 -5.20 27.61
C TRP A 37 4.39 -3.89 26.89
N GLY A 38 5.46 -3.24 27.33
CA GLY A 38 5.98 -2.01 26.71
C GLY A 38 5.51 -0.68 27.32
N LYS A 39 4.58 -0.69 28.29
CA LYS A 39 4.25 0.54 29.05
C LYS A 39 5.35 0.95 30.02
N ASP A 40 6.11 -0.02 30.52
CA ASP A 40 7.29 0.20 31.35
C ASP A 40 8.55 -0.27 30.61
N PRO A 41 9.44 0.66 30.17
CA PRO A 41 10.66 0.33 29.43
C PRO A 41 11.59 -0.61 30.21
N ALA A 42 11.57 -0.56 31.55
CA ALA A 42 12.39 -1.41 32.40
C ALA A 42 11.87 -2.86 32.40
N GLN A 43 10.57 -3.06 32.23
CA GLN A 43 9.96 -4.39 32.18
C GLN A 43 10.03 -5.02 30.79
N ALA A 44 10.01 -4.21 29.72
CA ALA A 44 10.14 -4.70 28.34
C ALA A 44 11.51 -5.39 28.06
N LEU A 45 12.54 -5.04 28.83
CA LEU A 45 13.90 -5.60 28.74
C LEU A 45 14.24 -6.57 29.88
N ALA A 46 13.30 -6.82 30.80
CA ALA A 46 13.52 -7.72 31.92
C ALA A 46 13.56 -9.19 31.46
N LEU A 47 14.44 -9.99 32.08
CA LEU A 47 14.55 -11.43 31.81
C LEU A 47 13.25 -12.19 32.18
N HIS A 48 12.50 -11.66 33.15
CA HIS A 48 11.20 -12.16 33.61
C HIS A 48 10.20 -11.00 33.74
N PRO A 49 9.61 -10.57 32.62
CA PRO A 49 8.64 -9.48 32.61
C PRO A 49 7.36 -9.91 33.35
N LYS A 50 6.89 -9.07 34.26
CA LYS A 50 5.62 -9.30 34.98
C LYS A 50 4.48 -8.74 34.14
N LEU A 51 3.89 -9.60 33.31
CA LEU A 51 2.79 -9.22 32.44
C LEU A 51 1.47 -9.16 33.19
N ARG A 52 0.85 -7.99 33.22
CA ARG A 52 -0.52 -7.83 33.69
C ARG A 52 -1.47 -7.80 32.51
N PHE A 53 -2.53 -8.60 32.59
CA PHE A 53 -3.58 -8.59 31.59
C PHE A 53 -4.41 -7.29 31.71
N LEU A 54 -4.41 -6.48 30.65
CA LEU A 54 -5.13 -5.21 30.54
C LEU A 54 -6.39 -5.33 29.65
N GLY A 55 -6.60 -6.48 29.01
CA GLY A 55 -7.69 -6.67 28.07
C GLY A 55 -7.58 -5.71 26.88
N LEU A 56 -8.66 -4.98 26.57
CA LEU A 56 -8.74 -4.10 25.40
C LEU A 56 -8.28 -2.65 25.66
N GLU A 57 -7.74 -2.35 26.84
CA GLU A 57 -7.36 -0.98 27.20
C GLU A 57 -6.28 -0.40 26.27
N ASN A 58 -5.32 -1.24 25.82
CA ASN A 58 -4.30 -0.83 24.85
C ASN A 58 -4.91 -0.35 23.53
N TYR A 59 -5.98 -0.99 23.06
CA TYR A 59 -6.66 -0.58 21.83
C TYR A 59 -7.47 0.69 22.06
N ARG A 60 -8.11 0.84 23.22
CA ARG A 60 -8.83 2.07 23.57
C ARG A 60 -7.87 3.26 23.60
N GLU A 61 -6.72 3.12 24.24
CA GLU A 61 -5.68 4.15 24.29
C GLU A 61 -5.19 4.54 22.89
N LEU A 62 -4.95 3.54 22.03
CA LEU A 62 -4.51 3.72 20.63
C LEU A 62 -5.50 4.55 19.77
N PHE A 63 -6.82 4.37 19.99
CA PHE A 63 -7.86 5.03 19.20
C PHE A 63 -8.44 6.30 19.84
N THR A 64 -8.35 6.45 21.17
CA THR A 64 -8.98 7.57 21.91
C THR A 64 -7.97 8.50 22.60
N GLY A 65 -6.72 8.07 22.77
CA GLY A 65 -5.67 8.84 23.42
C GLY A 65 -5.30 10.09 22.61
N PHE A 66 -5.37 11.26 23.25
CA PHE A 66 -4.90 12.54 22.71
C PHE A 66 -3.38 12.53 22.37
N VAL A 67 -2.63 11.59 22.94
CA VAL A 67 -1.18 11.42 22.77
C VAL A 67 -0.84 10.65 21.46
N ASP A 68 -1.78 9.87 20.92
CA ASP A 68 -1.55 8.97 19.77
C ASP A 68 -2.07 9.51 18.43
N VAL A 69 -2.08 10.84 18.26
CA VAL A 69 -2.29 11.49 16.95
C VAL A 69 -1.35 10.89 15.88
N ARG A 70 -0.14 10.48 16.30
CA ARG A 70 0.85 9.82 15.44
C ARG A 70 0.36 8.50 14.86
N PHE A 71 -0.27 7.63 15.66
CA PHE A 71 -0.75 6.34 15.16
C PHE A 71 -1.83 6.53 14.10
N ARG A 72 -2.81 7.38 14.40
CA ARG A 72 -3.89 7.71 13.46
C ARG A 72 -3.34 8.32 12.17
N GLN A 73 -2.41 9.26 12.28
CA GLN A 73 -1.78 9.88 11.12
C GLN A 73 -0.95 8.87 10.30
N SER A 74 -0.19 7.99 10.96
CA SER A 74 0.56 6.92 10.30
C SER A 74 -0.35 5.91 9.59
N ALA A 75 -1.48 5.52 10.19
CA ALA A 75 -2.43 4.59 9.59
C ALA A 75 -3.05 5.18 8.30
N VAL A 76 -3.44 6.46 8.34
CA VAL A 76 -3.91 7.17 7.16
C VAL A 76 -2.81 7.29 6.12
N ASN A 77 -1.62 7.74 6.50
CA ASN A 77 -0.51 7.90 5.57
C ASN A 77 -0.16 6.57 4.89
N LEU A 78 -0.25 5.45 5.62
CA LEU A 78 -0.06 4.11 5.06
C LEU A 78 -1.13 3.79 4.01
N LEU A 79 -2.40 4.05 4.29
CA LEU A 79 -3.50 3.82 3.34
C LEU A 79 -3.36 4.69 2.09
N PHE A 80 -3.08 5.99 2.28
CA PHE A 80 -2.84 6.92 1.17
C PHE A 80 -1.65 6.46 0.34
N PHE A 81 -0.50 6.22 0.97
CA PHE A 81 0.69 5.73 0.28
C PHE A 81 0.39 4.45 -0.50
N THR A 82 -0.27 3.46 0.12
CA THR A 82 -0.59 2.18 -0.51
C THR A 82 -1.50 2.37 -1.72
N LEU A 83 -2.55 3.18 -1.60
CA LEU A 83 -3.50 3.41 -2.69
C LEU A 83 -2.84 4.15 -3.87
N PHE A 84 -2.11 5.23 -3.59
CA PHE A 84 -1.42 6.01 -4.62
C PHE A 84 -0.29 5.21 -5.27
N PHE A 85 0.48 4.46 -4.47
CA PHE A 85 1.53 3.58 -4.98
C PHE A 85 0.96 2.47 -5.87
N MET A 86 -0.13 1.83 -5.44
CA MET A 86 -0.80 0.79 -6.23
C MET A 86 -1.41 1.36 -7.52
N ALA A 87 -2.12 2.49 -7.45
CA ALA A 87 -2.67 3.15 -8.64
C ALA A 87 -1.56 3.59 -9.61
N GLY A 88 -0.48 4.18 -9.09
CA GLY A 88 0.67 4.61 -9.88
C GLY A 88 1.41 3.44 -10.52
N SER A 89 1.70 2.38 -9.77
CA SER A 89 2.38 1.19 -10.30
C SER A 89 1.55 0.43 -11.32
N LEU A 90 0.25 0.25 -11.09
CA LEU A 90 -0.66 -0.35 -12.07
C LEU A 90 -0.82 0.53 -13.31
N GLY A 91 -0.98 1.84 -13.13
CA GLY A 91 -1.10 2.80 -14.23
C GLY A 91 0.15 2.84 -15.10
N LEU A 92 1.32 3.02 -14.49
CA LEU A 92 2.61 3.00 -15.20
C LEU A 92 2.88 1.64 -15.84
N GLY A 93 2.59 0.55 -15.13
CA GLY A 93 2.73 -0.81 -15.66
C GLY A 93 1.86 -1.05 -16.89
N LEU A 94 0.61 -0.58 -16.88
CA LEU A 94 -0.29 -0.67 -18.02
C LEU A 94 0.16 0.20 -19.19
N LEU A 95 0.59 1.44 -18.93
CA LEU A 95 1.12 2.34 -19.96
C LEU A 95 2.35 1.74 -20.64
N LEU A 96 3.27 1.17 -19.86
CA LEU A 96 4.45 0.48 -20.37
C LEU A 96 4.07 -0.78 -21.15
N ALA A 97 3.12 -1.58 -20.66
CA ALA A 97 2.62 -2.77 -21.36
C ALA A 97 2.04 -2.40 -22.73
N LEU A 98 1.21 -1.36 -22.82
CA LEU A 98 0.64 -0.87 -24.08
C LEU A 98 1.71 -0.30 -25.02
N ALA A 99 2.76 0.34 -24.48
CA ALA A 99 3.87 0.87 -25.26
C ALA A 99 4.70 -0.27 -25.88
N LEU A 100 4.89 -1.37 -25.17
CA LEU A 100 5.60 -2.57 -25.63
C LEU A 100 4.76 -3.42 -26.59
N ASP A 101 3.44 -3.49 -26.39
CA ASP A 101 2.50 -4.22 -27.25
C ASP A 101 2.51 -3.73 -28.71
N ARG A 102 2.86 -2.45 -28.93
CA ARG A 102 2.97 -1.86 -30.27
C ARG A 102 4.20 -2.31 -31.09
N GLY A 103 4.99 -3.25 -30.58
CA GLY A 103 6.18 -3.79 -31.26
C GLY A 103 7.22 -2.72 -31.62
N PRO A 104 7.66 -1.86 -30.68
CA PRO A 104 8.69 -0.86 -30.97
C PRO A 104 10.01 -1.54 -31.38
N LYS A 105 10.67 -1.01 -32.41
CA LYS A 105 12.03 -1.42 -32.79
C LYS A 105 12.95 -1.25 -31.57
N GLY A 106 13.34 -2.35 -30.93
CA GLY A 106 14.16 -2.34 -29.70
C GLY A 106 13.53 -2.99 -28.47
N GLU A 107 12.43 -3.74 -28.60
CA GLU A 107 11.73 -4.45 -27.50
C GLU A 107 12.68 -5.14 -26.49
N GLY A 108 13.69 -5.86 -26.98
CA GLY A 108 14.66 -6.56 -26.12
C GLY A 108 15.48 -5.64 -25.21
N PHE A 109 15.84 -4.45 -25.68
CA PHE A 109 16.54 -3.45 -24.87
C PHE A 109 15.62 -2.86 -23.79
N PHE A 110 14.40 -2.45 -24.17
CA PHE A 110 13.42 -1.90 -23.22
C PHE A 110 13.04 -2.92 -22.13
N ARG A 111 12.83 -4.18 -22.51
CA ARG A 111 12.58 -5.27 -21.55
C ARG A 111 13.75 -5.44 -20.59
N THR A 112 14.98 -5.42 -21.07
CA THR A 112 16.17 -5.57 -20.22
C THR A 112 16.31 -4.43 -19.22
N VAL A 113 16.16 -3.17 -19.66
CA VAL A 113 16.24 -2.00 -18.77
C VAL A 113 15.13 -2.03 -17.72
N PHE A 114 13.92 -2.47 -18.08
CA PHE A 114 12.81 -2.57 -17.14
C PHE A 114 12.95 -3.71 -16.14
N LEU A 115 13.51 -4.85 -16.56
CA LEU A 115 13.77 -5.99 -15.68
C LEU A 115 14.99 -5.78 -14.78
N PHE A 116 15.91 -4.90 -15.16
CA PHE A 116 17.17 -4.67 -14.44
C PHE A 116 16.98 -4.30 -12.95
N PRO A 117 16.09 -3.36 -12.56
CA PRO A 117 15.84 -3.05 -11.16
C PRO A 117 15.25 -4.22 -10.37
N MET A 118 14.50 -5.12 -11.01
CA MET A 118 13.92 -6.29 -10.34
C MET A 118 14.97 -7.37 -10.04
N ALA A 119 16.10 -7.36 -10.74
CA ALA A 119 17.24 -8.23 -10.46
C ALA A 119 18.12 -7.71 -9.32
N LEU A 120 18.00 -6.42 -8.96
CA LEU A 120 18.76 -5.81 -7.86
C LEU A 120 18.10 -6.10 -6.50
N SER A 121 18.93 -6.31 -5.48
CA SER A 121 18.43 -6.44 -4.10
C SER A 121 17.79 -5.14 -3.62
N PHE A 122 16.79 -5.24 -2.73
CA PHE A 122 16.14 -4.08 -2.14
C PHE A 122 17.12 -3.11 -1.47
N VAL A 123 18.19 -3.62 -0.84
CA VAL A 123 19.22 -2.82 -0.17
C VAL A 123 20.03 -1.99 -1.18
N VAL A 124 20.41 -2.59 -2.30
CA VAL A 124 21.17 -1.89 -3.36
C VAL A 124 20.30 -0.82 -4.00
N THR A 125 19.07 -1.16 -4.38
CA THR A 125 18.12 -0.21 -4.97
C THR A 125 17.87 0.98 -4.03
N GLY A 126 17.64 0.73 -2.74
CA GLY A 126 17.48 1.80 -1.75
C GLY A 126 18.71 2.70 -1.59
N THR A 127 19.91 2.12 -1.68
CA THR A 127 21.17 2.87 -1.59
C THR A 127 21.36 3.79 -2.80
N ILE A 128 21.07 3.29 -4.01
CA ILE A 128 21.12 4.08 -5.25
C ILE A 128 20.16 5.28 -5.16
N TRP A 129 18.90 5.05 -4.75
CA TRP A 129 17.94 6.13 -4.56
C TRP A 129 18.39 7.14 -3.51
N ARG A 130 18.98 6.69 -2.40
CA ARG A 130 19.53 7.57 -1.37
C ARG A 130 20.64 8.49 -1.91
N TRP A 131 21.56 7.94 -2.71
CA TRP A 131 22.62 8.74 -3.35
C TRP A 131 22.05 9.71 -4.38
N LEU A 132 21.08 9.26 -5.18
CA LEU A 132 20.43 10.07 -6.21
C LEU A 132 19.67 11.27 -5.62
N LEU A 133 19.04 11.09 -4.44
CA LEU A 133 18.24 12.11 -3.76
C LEU A 133 19.02 12.89 -2.68
N GLN A 134 20.34 12.73 -2.61
CA GLN A 134 21.16 13.42 -1.61
C GLN A 134 21.18 14.94 -1.88
N PRO A 135 20.96 15.81 -0.87
CA PRO A 135 20.83 17.26 -1.10
C PRO A 135 22.02 17.93 -1.78
N GLN A 136 23.24 17.44 -1.52
CA GLN A 136 24.50 17.99 -2.02
C GLN A 136 24.99 17.31 -3.32
N GLY A 137 24.21 16.42 -3.94
CA GLY A 137 24.62 15.64 -5.11
C GLY A 137 23.44 15.05 -5.90
N GLY A 138 23.72 14.09 -6.79
CA GLY A 138 22.70 13.34 -7.52
C GLY A 138 21.82 14.21 -8.43
N VAL A 139 20.50 14.15 -8.26
CA VAL A 139 19.52 14.87 -9.11
C VAL A 139 19.67 16.38 -8.98
N ASN A 140 20.09 16.86 -7.81
CA ASN A 140 20.21 18.29 -7.53
C ASN A 140 21.32 18.99 -8.33
N VAL A 141 22.30 18.23 -8.84
CA VAL A 141 23.37 18.76 -9.70
C VAL A 141 23.07 18.61 -11.19
N LEU A 142 22.05 17.86 -11.60
CA LEU A 142 21.70 17.70 -13.02
C LEU A 142 21.47 19.04 -13.76
N PRO A 143 20.86 20.08 -13.17
CA PRO A 143 20.69 21.37 -13.84
C PRO A 143 22.01 22.07 -14.18
N THR A 144 23.10 21.79 -13.45
CA THR A 144 24.42 22.39 -13.75
C THR A 144 25.00 21.87 -15.05
N LEU A 145 24.58 20.67 -15.50
CA LEU A 145 24.93 20.14 -16.82
C LEU A 145 24.38 21.00 -17.97
N PHE A 146 23.32 21.76 -17.71
CA PHE A 146 22.68 22.66 -18.67
C PHE A 146 23.01 24.14 -18.39
N GLY A 147 24.00 24.41 -17.52
CA GLY A 147 24.41 25.76 -17.15
C GLY A 147 23.49 26.47 -16.15
N LEU A 148 22.52 25.77 -15.55
CA LEU A 148 21.64 26.31 -14.51
C LEU A 148 22.25 26.12 -13.10
N PRO A 149 21.87 26.96 -12.11
CA PRO A 149 22.31 26.75 -10.74
C PRO A 149 21.79 25.42 -10.17
N PRO A 150 22.55 24.76 -9.29
CA PRO A 150 22.14 23.49 -8.69
C PRO A 150 20.89 23.68 -7.82
N LEU A 151 19.98 22.71 -7.87
CA LEU A 151 18.82 22.67 -6.98
C LEU A 151 19.29 22.38 -5.55
N ARG A 152 18.69 23.05 -4.56
CA ARG A 152 18.99 22.83 -3.14
C ARG A 152 17.83 22.16 -2.41
N PHE A 153 16.98 21.44 -3.14
CA PHE A 153 15.79 20.84 -2.56
C PHE A 153 16.17 19.63 -1.68
N PRO A 154 15.80 19.62 -0.39
CA PRO A 154 16.15 18.55 0.53
C PRO A 154 15.16 17.38 0.44
N TRP A 155 15.24 16.59 -0.63
CA TRP A 155 14.29 15.51 -0.96
C TRP A 155 14.00 14.53 0.18
N LEU A 156 15.02 14.16 0.97
CA LEU A 156 14.91 13.15 2.03
C LEU A 156 14.49 13.70 3.39
N THR A 157 14.69 14.99 3.63
CA THR A 157 14.51 15.60 4.96
C THR A 157 13.42 16.65 4.98
N THR A 158 12.87 17.03 3.83
CA THR A 158 11.75 17.96 3.79
C THR A 158 10.52 17.33 4.46
N ARG A 159 9.83 18.12 5.28
CA ARG A 159 8.53 17.75 5.85
C ARG A 159 7.37 18.31 5.03
N GLU A 160 7.68 19.01 3.94
CA GLU A 160 6.65 19.48 3.01
C GLU A 160 5.99 18.29 2.34
N GLN A 161 4.70 18.11 2.64
CA GLN A 161 3.87 17.06 2.08
C GLN A 161 3.00 17.67 1.00
N ALA A 162 3.12 17.17 -0.23
CA ALA A 162 2.24 17.59 -1.33
C ALA A 162 0.77 17.20 -1.08
N LEU A 163 0.54 16.10 -0.36
CA LEU A 163 -0.78 15.61 0.01
C LEU A 163 -0.81 15.37 1.52
N VAL A 164 -1.28 16.39 2.26
CA VAL A 164 -1.57 16.25 3.70
C VAL A 164 -3.00 15.74 3.83
N PHE A 165 -3.17 14.58 4.48
CA PHE A 165 -4.51 14.17 4.90
C PHE A 165 -4.93 14.95 6.13
N ASP A 166 -5.88 15.85 5.95
CA ASP A 166 -6.52 16.58 7.03
C ASP A 166 -7.80 15.83 7.45
N TRP A 167 -7.83 15.42 8.72
CA TRP A 167 -8.98 14.73 9.30
C TRP A 167 -10.27 15.54 9.25
N ASN A 168 -10.18 16.88 9.26
CA ASN A 168 -11.35 17.74 9.15
C ASN A 168 -11.97 17.71 7.74
N ARG A 169 -11.21 17.27 6.73
CA ARG A 169 -11.67 17.12 5.35
C ARG A 169 -12.25 15.74 5.05
N LEU A 170 -12.24 14.83 6.02
CA LEU A 170 -12.75 13.46 5.86
C LEU A 170 -14.24 13.44 5.41
N PRO A 171 -15.15 14.27 5.98
CA PRO A 171 -16.54 14.35 5.49
C PRO A 171 -16.64 14.83 4.04
N LEU A 172 -15.73 15.71 3.60
CA LEU A 172 -15.70 16.21 2.22
C LEU A 172 -15.22 15.12 1.26
N TYR A 173 -14.20 14.34 1.64
CA TYR A 173 -13.71 13.22 0.84
C TYR A 173 -14.75 12.11 0.71
N THR A 174 -15.45 11.75 1.80
CA THR A 174 -16.53 10.76 1.75
C THR A 174 -17.70 11.25 0.91
N ALA A 175 -18.10 12.53 1.04
CA ALA A 175 -19.12 13.13 0.18
C ALA A 175 -18.70 13.14 -1.30
N GLY A 176 -17.42 13.40 -1.61
CA GLY A 176 -16.88 13.36 -2.97
C GLY A 176 -16.90 11.95 -3.58
N VAL A 177 -16.49 10.93 -2.81
CA VAL A 177 -16.55 9.52 -3.25
C VAL A 177 -18.01 9.10 -3.48
N VAL A 178 -18.91 9.42 -2.54
CA VAL A 178 -20.34 9.14 -2.70
C VAL A 178 -20.90 9.88 -3.92
N GLY A 179 -20.53 11.14 -4.13
CA GLY A 179 -20.91 11.91 -5.31
C GLY A 179 -20.44 11.27 -6.62
N LEU A 180 -19.18 10.84 -6.70
CA LEU A 180 -18.65 10.11 -7.86
C LEU A 180 -19.34 8.78 -8.09
N VAL A 181 -19.63 8.02 -7.03
CA VAL A 181 -20.38 6.76 -7.11
C VAL A 181 -21.79 7.01 -7.63
N LEU A 182 -22.49 8.02 -7.09
CA LEU A 182 -23.83 8.40 -7.53
C LEU A 182 -23.81 8.88 -8.99
N LEU A 183 -22.81 9.65 -9.40
CA LEU A 183 -22.62 10.06 -10.79
C LEU A 183 -22.37 8.86 -11.70
N HIS A 184 -21.55 7.90 -11.27
CA HIS A 184 -21.28 6.68 -12.04
C HIS A 184 -22.53 5.79 -12.15
N VAL A 185 -23.30 5.65 -11.08
CA VAL A 185 -24.57 4.93 -11.09
C VAL A 185 -25.59 5.65 -11.97
N ALA A 186 -25.72 6.98 -11.85
CA ALA A 186 -26.61 7.79 -12.69
C ALA A 186 -26.21 7.71 -14.17
N TRP A 187 -24.91 7.77 -14.46
CA TRP A 187 -24.37 7.60 -15.82
C TRP A 187 -24.69 6.23 -16.39
N ARG A 188 -24.51 5.16 -15.59
CA ARG A 188 -24.91 3.80 -16.01
C ARG A 188 -26.42 3.69 -16.22
N ALA A 189 -27.22 4.23 -15.31
CA ALA A 189 -28.68 4.24 -15.43
C ALA A 189 -29.17 5.02 -16.66
N TYR A 190 -28.51 6.13 -17.00
CA TYR A 190 -28.79 6.90 -18.22
C TYR A 190 -28.48 6.08 -19.48
N ARG A 191 -27.29 5.45 -19.56
CA ARG A 191 -26.90 4.60 -20.70
C ARG A 191 -27.80 3.37 -20.85
N ASP A 192 -28.22 2.77 -19.75
CA ASP A 192 -29.14 1.62 -19.77
C ASP A 192 -30.57 2.03 -20.13
N GLY A 193 -30.99 3.24 -19.73
CA GLY A 193 -32.27 3.83 -20.11
C GLY A 193 -32.39 4.13 -21.62
N GLU A 194 -31.33 4.64 -22.24
CA GLU A 194 -31.25 4.82 -23.70
C GLU A 194 -31.33 3.48 -24.44
N ARG A 195 -30.61 2.45 -23.97
CA ARG A 195 -30.69 1.10 -24.55
C ARG A 195 -32.09 0.52 -24.49
N ARG A 196 -32.80 0.69 -23.37
CA ARG A 196 -34.19 0.22 -23.25
C ARG A 196 -35.14 0.95 -24.19
N ARG A 197 -35.04 2.29 -24.31
CA ARG A 197 -35.91 3.07 -25.20
C ARG A 197 -35.73 2.70 -26.68
N LEU A 198 -34.50 2.44 -27.12
CA LEU A 198 -34.21 2.01 -28.49
C LEU A 198 -34.82 0.64 -28.82
N LEU A 199 -34.83 -0.29 -27.86
CA LEU A 199 -35.48 -1.60 -28.03
C LEU A 199 -37.00 -1.49 -28.11
N TRP A 200 -37.61 -0.60 -27.32
CA TRP A 200 -39.05 -0.36 -27.37
C TRP A 200 -39.47 0.33 -28.67
N SER A 201 -38.71 1.31 -29.17
CA SER A 201 -39.00 1.95 -30.47
C SER A 201 -38.80 1.01 -31.65
N ALA A 202 -37.83 0.09 -31.57
CA ALA A 202 -37.64 -0.95 -32.58
C ALA A 202 -38.75 -2.02 -32.54
N ALA A 203 -39.29 -2.33 -31.36
CA ALA A 203 -40.41 -3.25 -31.20
C ALA A 203 -41.77 -2.63 -31.58
N SER A 204 -41.93 -1.31 -31.43
CA SER A 204 -43.18 -0.61 -31.75
C SER A 204 -43.24 -0.02 -33.17
N GLY A 205 -42.12 0.02 -33.90
CA GLY A 205 -42.04 0.56 -35.27
C GLY A 205 -42.13 -0.49 -36.39
N GLY A 206 -42.48 -1.73 -36.05
CA GLY A 206 -42.58 -2.87 -36.99
C GLY A 206 -44.00 -3.35 -37.28
N LEU A 207 -45.02 -2.50 -37.08
CA LEU A 207 -46.40 -2.75 -37.49
C LEU A 207 -46.89 -1.63 -38.41
#